data_AF-A0AA40NDW8-F1
#
_entry.id   AF-A0AA40NDW8-F1
#
_cell.length_a   1.000
_cell.length_b   1.000
_cell.length_c   1.000
_cell.angle_alpha   90.00
_cell.angle_beta   90.00
_cell.angle_gamma   90.00
#
_symmetry.space_group_name_H-M   'P 1'
#
loop_
_entity.id
_entity.type
_entity.pdbx_description
1 polymer ?
#
loop_
_entity_poly.entity_id
_entity_poly.type
_entity_poly.pdbx_seq_one_letter_code
_entity_poly.pdbx_strand_id
1 'polypeptide(L)'
;TMVRSAAKNHKDVAIVVKSSDYDAIIKEMDANDGSLTLDTRFDLAIKAFEHTAAYDSMIANYFGSMVPAYHGESKEAAGRFPRTLNLNFIKKQDMRYGENSHQQAAFYIEENVKEASVATAQQVQGKALSYN
;
A
#
# COMPACT_ATOMS: atom_id res chain seq x y z
N THR A 1 -4.26 -6.33 17.20
CA THR A 1 -3.24 -6.19 18.26
C THR A 1 -2.18 -7.28 18.33
N MET A 2 -2.07 -8.23 17.38
CA MET A 2 -0.90 -9.13 17.26
C MET A 2 0.10 -8.69 16.18
N VAL A 3 -0.42 -8.31 15.00
CA VAL A 3 0.39 -7.90 13.82
C VAL A 3 1.36 -6.76 14.15
N ARG A 4 0.86 -5.64 14.69
CA ARG A 4 1.70 -4.48 15.05
C ARG A 4 2.72 -4.78 16.15
N SER A 5 2.38 -5.69 17.08
CA SER A 5 3.28 -6.08 18.17
C SER A 5 4.45 -6.93 17.65
N ALA A 6 4.15 -7.90 16.78
CA ALA A 6 5.17 -8.71 16.11
C ALA A 6 6.09 -7.85 15.22
N ALA A 7 5.51 -6.94 14.43
CA ALA A 7 6.26 -6.01 13.58
C ALA A 7 7.19 -5.09 14.40
N LYS A 8 6.72 -4.59 15.55
CA LYS A 8 7.56 -3.80 16.46
C LYS A 8 8.75 -4.62 16.98
N ASN A 9 8.57 -5.94 17.17
CA ASN A 9 9.59 -6.86 17.65
C ASN A 9 10.33 -7.62 16.53
N HIS A 10 10.47 -7.02 15.35
CA HIS A 10 11.09 -7.64 14.17
C HIS A 10 12.53 -8.14 14.38
N LYS A 11 13.23 -7.66 15.41
CA LYS A 11 14.56 -8.16 15.77
C LYS A 11 14.54 -9.66 16.08
N ASP A 12 13.44 -10.13 16.68
CA ASP A 12 13.32 -11.52 17.17
C ASP A 12 12.15 -12.28 16.53
N VAL A 13 11.17 -11.60 15.94
CA VAL A 13 9.94 -12.20 15.41
C VAL A 13 9.74 -11.81 13.94
N ALA A 14 9.47 -12.79 13.08
CA ALA A 14 9.00 -12.54 11.72
C ALA A 14 7.47 -12.49 11.69
N ILE A 15 6.89 -11.56 10.93
CA ILE A 15 5.44 -11.41 10.74
C ILE A 15 5.11 -11.44 9.25
N VAL A 16 4.16 -12.25 8.84
CA VAL A 16 3.79 -12.36 7.42
C VAL A 16 2.32 -11.99 7.26
N VAL A 17 2.05 -11.00 6.41
CA VAL A 17 0.69 -10.47 6.15
C VAL A 17 0.21 -10.70 4.71
N LYS A 18 1.10 -11.12 3.80
CA LYS A 18 0.77 -11.46 2.41
C LYS A 18 1.25 -12.87 2.09
N SER A 19 0.36 -13.69 1.53
CA SER A 19 0.69 -15.08 1.15
C SER A 19 1.71 -15.14 0.01
N SER A 20 1.81 -14.10 -0.82
CA SER A 20 2.81 -13.99 -1.87
C SER A 20 4.26 -14.00 -1.36
N ASP A 21 4.49 -13.71 -0.07
CA ASP A 21 5.83 -13.71 0.51
C ASP A 21 6.30 -15.12 0.93
N TYR A 22 5.42 -16.12 0.99
CA TYR A 22 5.74 -17.46 1.54
C TYR A 22 6.89 -18.14 0.81
N ASP A 23 6.89 -18.15 -0.53
CA ASP A 23 7.92 -18.83 -1.31
C ASP A 23 9.32 -18.22 -1.08
N ALA A 24 9.40 -16.89 -0.93
CA ALA A 24 10.66 -16.20 -0.68
C ALA A 24 11.18 -16.51 0.74
N ILE A 25 10.29 -16.50 1.73
CA ILE A 25 10.60 -16.80 3.13
C ILE A 25 11.10 -18.24 3.28
N ILE A 26 10.41 -19.21 2.69
CA ILE A 26 10.79 -20.63 2.75
C ILE A 26 12.19 -20.82 2.16
N LYS A 27 12.45 -20.24 0.98
CA LYS A 27 13.78 -20.31 0.35
C LYS A 27 14.88 -19.70 1.21
N GLU A 28 14.62 -18.58 1.86
CA GLU A 28 15.59 -17.94 2.76
C GLU A 28 15.84 -18.78 4.00
N MET A 29 14.79 -19.37 4.59
CA MET A 29 14.92 -20.28 5.72
C MET A 29 15.73 -21.53 5.35
N ASP A 30 15.44 -22.16 4.22
CA ASP A 30 16.17 -23.33 3.73
C ASP A 30 17.67 -23.02 3.51
N ALA A 31 17.99 -21.79 3.11
CA ALA A 31 19.37 -21.33 2.89
C ALA A 31 20.11 -20.92 4.17
N ASN A 32 19.39 -20.66 5.28
CA ASN A 32 19.93 -20.07 6.51
C ASN A 32 19.56 -20.90 7.75
N ASP A 33 19.64 -22.24 7.67
CA ASP A 33 19.39 -23.15 8.80
C ASP A 33 18.06 -22.88 9.53
N GLY A 34 16.99 -22.62 8.77
CA GLY A 34 15.65 -22.34 9.29
C GLY A 34 15.46 -20.91 9.78
N SER A 35 16.38 -19.99 9.52
CA SER A 35 16.32 -18.60 9.99
C SER A 35 16.11 -17.60 8.87
N LEU A 36 15.61 -16.41 9.24
CA LEU A 36 15.59 -15.24 8.35
C LEU A 36 16.71 -14.28 8.76
N THR A 37 17.14 -13.46 7.82
CA THR A 37 18.00 -12.31 8.09
C THR A 37 17.25 -11.21 8.83
N LEU A 38 17.98 -10.30 9.46
CA LEU A 38 17.38 -9.12 10.09
C LEU A 38 16.70 -8.22 9.05
N ASP A 39 17.31 -8.07 7.87
CA ASP A 39 16.79 -7.24 6.79
C ASP A 39 15.43 -7.76 6.29
N THR A 40 15.31 -9.07 6.08
CA THR A 40 14.01 -9.67 5.71
C THR A 40 12.97 -9.47 6.80
N ARG A 41 13.32 -9.68 8.08
CA ARG A 41 12.35 -9.43 9.17
C ARG A 41 11.93 -7.96 9.25
N PHE A 42 12.85 -7.04 8.98
CA PHE A 42 12.54 -5.61 8.94
C PHE A 42 11.61 -5.27 7.77
N ASP A 43 11.88 -5.76 6.55
CA ASP A 43 10.99 -5.61 5.39
C ASP A 43 9.56 -6.14 5.69
N LEU A 44 9.49 -7.34 6.25
CA LEU A 44 8.23 -7.95 6.67
C LEU A 44 7.48 -7.10 7.71
N ALA A 45 8.19 -6.46 8.63
CA ALA A 45 7.59 -5.55 9.60
C ALA A 45 7.04 -4.27 8.95
N ILE A 46 7.75 -3.70 7.97
CA ILE A 46 7.27 -2.57 7.17
C ILE A 46 5.98 -2.94 6.45
N LYS A 47 5.97 -4.08 5.73
CA LYS A 47 4.76 -4.61 5.07
C LYS A 47 3.60 -4.79 6.04
N ALA A 48 3.86 -5.24 7.27
CA ALA A 48 2.83 -5.39 8.29
C ALA A 48 2.24 -4.03 8.72
N PHE A 49 3.07 -3.01 8.91
CA PHE A 49 2.60 -1.66 9.24
C PHE A 49 1.81 -1.03 8.09
N GLU A 50 2.29 -1.14 6.85
CA GLU A 50 1.58 -0.70 5.65
C GLU A 50 0.21 -1.38 5.54
N HIS A 51 0.15 -2.70 5.73
CA HIS A 51 -1.11 -3.46 5.70
C HIS A 51 -2.09 -2.98 6.79
N THR A 52 -1.60 -2.73 8.01
CA THR A 52 -2.45 -2.21 9.09
C THR A 52 -2.92 -0.78 8.84
N ALA A 53 -2.08 0.08 8.26
CA ALA A 53 -2.44 1.45 7.91
C ALA A 53 -3.51 1.48 6.80
N ALA A 54 -3.39 0.63 5.79
CA ALA A 54 -4.40 0.48 4.76
C ALA A 54 -5.73 0.00 5.34
N TYR A 55 -5.71 -1.00 6.22
CA TYR A 55 -6.91 -1.52 6.88
C TYR A 55 -7.61 -0.46 7.75
N ASP A 56 -6.87 0.24 8.60
CA ASP A 56 -7.41 1.29 9.46
C ASP A 56 -7.96 2.47 8.63
N SER A 57 -7.30 2.81 7.51
CA SER A 57 -7.78 3.81 6.55
C SER A 57 -9.13 3.42 5.92
N MET A 58 -9.29 2.16 5.52
CA MET A 58 -10.55 1.66 4.96
C MET A 58 -11.70 1.75 5.97
N ILE A 59 -11.45 1.37 7.23
CA ILE A 59 -12.43 1.50 8.32
C ILE A 59 -12.80 2.96 8.55
N ALA A 60 -11.80 3.84 8.66
CA ALA A 60 -12.00 5.26 8.91
C ALA A 60 -12.81 5.92 7.78
N ASN A 61 -12.51 5.59 6.52
CA ASN A 61 -13.27 6.08 5.37
C ASN A 61 -14.71 5.55 5.38
N TYR A 62 -14.92 4.26 5.68
CA TYR A 62 -16.25 3.66 5.75
C TYR A 62 -17.12 4.33 6.82
N PHE A 63 -16.64 4.42 8.07
CA PHE A 63 -17.39 5.11 9.12
C PHE A 63 -17.53 6.62 8.86
N GLY A 64 -16.51 7.23 8.24
CA GLY A 64 -16.56 8.63 7.80
C GLY A 64 -17.68 8.90 6.79
N SER A 65 -18.08 7.91 5.99
CA SER A 65 -19.22 8.02 5.06
C SER A 65 -20.60 7.99 5.74
N MET A 66 -20.67 7.59 7.01
CA MET A 66 -21.93 7.37 7.75
C MET A 66 -22.29 8.47 8.73
N VAL A 67 -21.35 9.38 9.03
CA VAL A 67 -21.55 10.47 9.98
C VAL A 67 -22.20 11.68 9.29
N PRO A 68 -22.85 12.61 10.01
CA PRO A 68 -23.37 13.83 9.42
C PRO A 68 -22.31 14.66 8.69
N ALA A 69 -22.74 15.49 7.76
CA ALA A 69 -21.85 16.38 7.01
C ALA A 69 -20.98 17.24 7.94
N TYR A 70 -19.70 17.35 7.59
CA TYR A 70 -18.74 18.17 8.32
C TYR A 70 -18.65 19.53 7.64
N HIS A 71 -19.31 20.52 8.24
CA HIS A 71 -19.59 21.86 7.69
C HIS A 71 -20.61 21.90 6.55
N GLY A 72 -21.57 22.84 6.68
CA GLY A 72 -22.70 23.00 5.76
C GLY A 72 -23.93 22.18 6.15
N GLU A 73 -25.07 22.53 5.56
CA GLU A 73 -26.30 21.76 5.70
C GLU A 73 -26.41 20.80 4.50
N SER A 74 -26.26 19.50 4.76
CA SER A 74 -26.57 18.45 3.77
C SER A 74 -27.46 17.39 4.42
N LYS A 75 -28.39 16.86 3.63
CA LYS A 75 -29.23 15.71 4.02
C LYS A 75 -28.51 14.38 3.78
N GLU A 76 -27.42 14.38 3.02
CA GLU A 76 -26.61 13.20 2.74
C GLU A 76 -25.61 12.95 3.89
N ALA A 77 -25.41 11.68 4.24
CA ALA A 77 -24.34 11.29 5.15
C ALA A 77 -22.98 11.69 4.55
N ALA A 78 -22.06 12.17 5.39
CA ALA A 78 -20.78 12.81 5.09
C ALA A 78 -20.84 14.10 4.26
N GLY A 79 -22.00 14.48 3.71
CA GLY A 79 -22.08 15.54 2.72
C GLY A 79 -21.33 15.19 1.44
N ARG A 80 -20.89 16.21 0.68
CA ARG A 80 -20.21 16.00 -0.62
C ARG A 80 -18.81 15.40 -0.48
N PHE A 81 -18.11 15.68 0.62
CA PHE A 81 -16.74 15.23 0.86
C PHE A 81 -16.57 14.82 2.33
N PRO A 82 -15.82 13.74 2.62
CA PRO A 82 -15.63 13.30 3.98
C PRO A 82 -14.79 14.31 4.77
N ARG A 83 -14.99 14.36 6.09
CA ARG A 83 -14.15 15.14 7.02
C ARG A 83 -12.65 14.81 6.88
N THR A 84 -12.35 13.54 6.67
CA THR A 84 -10.98 13.02 6.55
C THR A 84 -10.95 12.07 5.36
N LEU A 85 -10.01 12.29 4.46
CA LEU A 85 -9.77 11.45 3.29
C LEU A 85 -8.46 10.68 3.49
N ASN A 86 -8.54 9.36 3.61
CA ASN A 86 -7.35 8.50 3.66
C ASN A 86 -7.19 7.77 2.33
N LEU A 87 -6.04 7.90 1.69
CA LEU A 87 -5.72 7.25 0.42
C LEU A 87 -4.48 6.36 0.59
N ASN A 88 -4.52 5.16 0.02
CA ASN A 88 -3.39 4.22 0.03
C ASN A 88 -3.10 3.79 -1.41
N PHE A 89 -1.84 3.92 -1.82
CA PHE A 89 -1.41 3.54 -3.15
C PHE A 89 -0.13 2.71 -3.11
N ILE A 90 0.01 1.79 -4.07
CA ILE A 90 1.15 0.92 -4.27
C ILE A 90 1.91 1.41 -5.51
N LYS A 91 3.24 1.52 -5.40
CA LYS A 91 4.09 1.91 -6.53
C LYS A 91 4.01 0.82 -7.60
N LYS A 92 3.56 1.19 -8.81
CA LYS A 92 3.55 0.31 -9.99
C LYS A 92 4.87 0.36 -10.75
N GLN A 93 5.44 1.55 -10.93
CA GLN A 93 6.70 1.73 -11.64
C GLN A 93 7.32 3.11 -11.40
N ASP A 94 8.62 3.22 -11.65
CA ASP A 94 9.29 4.50 -11.86
C ASP A 94 8.98 5.07 -13.24
N MET A 95 8.91 6.39 -13.34
CA MET A 95 8.68 7.11 -14.59
C MET A 95 10.01 7.65 -15.12
N ARG A 96 10.11 7.85 -16.44
CA ARG A 96 11.33 8.38 -17.06
C ARG A 96 11.74 9.76 -16.53
N TYR A 97 10.74 10.60 -16.25
CA TYR A 97 10.85 11.92 -15.66
C TYR A 97 9.44 12.37 -15.22
N GLY A 98 9.38 13.41 -14.39
CA GLY A 98 8.16 14.10 -14.00
C GLY A 98 7.56 14.91 -15.14
N GLU A 99 6.93 16.04 -14.84
CA GLU A 99 6.40 16.92 -15.90
C GLU A 99 7.53 17.48 -16.78
N ASN A 100 8.70 17.72 -16.17
CA ASN A 100 9.94 18.17 -16.82
C ASN A 100 11.10 17.19 -16.59
N SER A 101 12.08 17.19 -17.50
CA SER A 101 13.19 16.21 -17.55
C SER A 101 14.07 16.14 -16.29
N HIS A 102 14.13 17.20 -15.50
CA HIS A 102 14.91 17.28 -14.25
C HIS A 102 14.14 16.80 -13.02
N GLN A 103 12.84 16.51 -13.15
CA GLN A 103 11.98 16.07 -12.06
C GLN A 103 11.90 14.54 -12.04
N GLN A 104 11.91 13.96 -10.84
CA GLN A 104 11.63 12.54 -10.64
C GLN A 104 10.12 12.29 -10.58
N ALA A 105 9.68 11.11 -11.01
CA ALA A 105 8.29 10.70 -10.86
C ALA A 105 8.17 9.17 -10.73
N ALA A 106 7.08 8.76 -10.10
CA ALA A 106 6.68 7.36 -9.98
C ALA A 106 5.16 7.27 -10.15
N PHE A 107 4.72 6.16 -10.74
CA PHE A 107 3.30 5.88 -10.93
C PHE A 107 2.81 4.92 -9.84
N TYR A 108 1.78 5.35 -9.14
CA TYR A 108 1.16 4.63 -8.04
C TYR A 108 -0.28 4.27 -8.40
N ILE A 109 -0.75 3.11 -7.92
CA ILE A 109 -2.10 2.59 -8.16
C ILE A 109 -2.76 2.13 -6.87
N GLU A 110 -4.08 2.07 -6.83
CA GLU A 110 -4.78 1.40 -5.73
C GLU A 110 -4.60 -0.12 -5.83
N GLU A 111 -4.69 -0.84 -4.70
CA GLU A 111 -4.42 -2.29 -4.67
C GLU A 111 -5.47 -3.12 -5.46
N ASN A 112 -6.71 -2.64 -5.55
CA ASN A 112 -7.84 -3.40 -6.12
C ASN A 112 -8.57 -2.65 -7.25
N VAL A 113 -7.83 -2.04 -8.20
CA VAL A 113 -8.45 -1.39 -9.37
C VAL A 113 -9.02 -2.44 -10.32
N LYS A 114 -10.34 -2.42 -10.54
CA LYS A 114 -11.03 -3.35 -11.46
C LYS A 114 -11.46 -2.71 -12.78
N GLU A 115 -11.57 -1.39 -12.82
CA GLU A 115 -12.05 -0.67 -13.99
C GLU A 115 -10.94 -0.43 -15.00
N ALA A 116 -11.29 -0.51 -16.29
CA ALA A 116 -10.36 -0.26 -17.38
C ALA A 116 -9.90 1.20 -17.36
N SER A 117 -8.62 1.40 -17.05
CA SER A 117 -7.97 2.71 -16.94
C SER A 117 -6.48 2.59 -17.22
N VAL A 118 -5.78 3.74 -17.24
CA VAL A 118 -4.31 3.77 -17.34
C VAL A 118 -3.65 2.98 -16.18
N ALA A 119 -4.27 2.96 -14.99
CA ALA A 119 -3.78 2.18 -13.85
C ALA A 119 -3.77 0.68 -14.10
N THR A 120 -4.73 0.15 -14.86
CA THR A 120 -4.82 -1.28 -15.23
C THR A 120 -4.15 -1.61 -16.56
N ALA A 121 -3.68 -0.61 -17.31
CA ALA A 121 -3.10 -0.82 -18.63
C ALA A 121 -1.81 -1.67 -18.55
N GLN A 122 -1.66 -2.55 -19.55
CA GLN A 122 -0.44 -3.30 -19.80
C GLN A 122 0.26 -2.70 -21.02
N GLN A 123 1.51 -2.26 -20.83
CA GLN A 123 2.33 -1.79 -21.94
C GLN A 123 2.91 -2.99 -22.69
N VAL A 124 2.52 -3.16 -23.96
CA VAL A 124 2.99 -4.28 -24.81
C VAL A 124 4.30 -3.94 -25.53
N GLN A 125 4.53 -2.65 -25.81
CA GLN A 125 5.71 -2.16 -26.53
C GLN A 125 6.03 -0.70 -26.16
N GLY A 126 7.27 -0.27 -26.41
CA GLY A 126 7.70 1.12 -26.30
C GLY A 126 8.67 1.34 -25.14
N LYS A 127 9.11 2.60 -24.98
CA LYS A 127 9.93 3.01 -23.84
C LYS A 127 9.04 3.11 -22.59
N ALA A 128 9.66 3.06 -21.41
CA ALA A 128 8.95 3.35 -20.15
C ALA A 128 8.19 4.68 -20.23
N LEU A 129 7.09 4.79 -19.48
CA LEU A 129 6.22 5.97 -19.50
C LEU A 129 6.91 7.21 -18.91
N SER A 130 6.62 8.37 -19.50
CA SER A 130 6.81 9.69 -18.89
C SER A 130 5.58 10.09 -18.10
N TYR A 131 5.68 11.13 -17.26
CA TYR A 131 4.51 11.70 -16.59
C TYR A 131 3.46 12.22 -17.59
N ASN A 132 3.92 12.84 -18.68
CA ASN A 132 3.09 13.31 -19.81
C ASN A 132 2.76 12.20 -20.80
#